data_AF-A0A927XDN0-F1
#
_entry.id   AF-A0A927XDN0-F1
#
_cell.length_a   1.000
_cell.length_b   1.000
_cell.length_c   1.000
_cell.angle_alpha   90.00
_cell.angle_beta   90.00
_cell.angle_gamma   90.00
#
_symmetry.space_group_name_H-M   'P 1'
#
loop_
_entity.id
_entity.type
_entity.pdbx_description
1 polymer ?
#
loop_
_entity_poly.entity_id
_entity_poly.type
_entity_poly.pdbx_seq_one_letter_code
_entity_poly.pdbx_strand_id
1 'polypeptide(L)' 'MNIELRDVLTIEGKEYVVSCKMIHEGEKYIYLVNMEDNTDVRFCLYKDGRIFETFDQETVDALLIQIAQNVQ' A
#
# COMPACT_ATOMS: atom_id res chain seq x y z
N MET A 1 9.18 -7.89 -20.30
CA MET A 1 8.91 -7.04 -19.12
C MET A 1 8.98 -7.95 -17.92
N ASN A 2 10.11 -7.98 -17.22
CA ASN A 2 10.24 -8.78 -15.98
C ASN A 2 9.63 -7.96 -14.86
N ILE A 3 8.45 -8.37 -14.39
CA ILE A 3 7.82 -7.79 -13.20
C ILE A 3 8.42 -8.51 -12.01
N GLU A 4 9.31 -7.85 -11.27
CA GLU A 4 9.95 -8.42 -10.09
C GLU A 4 8.93 -8.72 -8.97
N LEU A 5 9.17 -9.82 -8.26
CA LEU A 5 8.28 -10.39 -7.23
C LEU A 5 8.06 -9.41 -6.05
N ARG A 6 6.92 -8.73 -6.07
CA ARG A 6 5.78 -8.93 -5.15
C ARG A 6 6.15 -9.47 -3.76
N ASP A 7 6.46 -8.58 -2.82
CA ASP A 7 6.45 -8.94 -1.40
C ASP A 7 5.04 -9.42 -1.03
N VAL A 8 4.93 -10.58 -0.39
CA VAL A 8 3.67 -11.10 0.14
C VAL A 8 3.64 -10.84 1.64
N LEU A 9 2.54 -10.25 2.11
CA LEU A 9 2.28 -10.02 3.52
C LEU A 9 1.08 -10.85 3.96
N THR A 10 1.19 -11.47 5.13
CA THR A 10 0.06 -12.12 5.78
C THR A 10 -0.53 -11.18 6.82
N ILE A 11 -1.81 -10.83 6.67
CA ILE A 11 -2.54 -9.96 7.60
C ILE A 11 -3.80 -10.72 7.99
N GLU A 12 -4.00 -10.96 9.29
CA GLU A 12 -5.20 -11.64 9.81
C GLU A 12 -5.48 -13.00 9.14
N GLY A 13 -4.43 -13.71 8.74
CA GLY A 13 -4.54 -15.01 8.05
C GLY A 13 -4.84 -14.93 6.55
N LYS A 14 -4.95 -13.73 5.96
CA LYS A 14 -5.08 -13.51 4.52
C LYS A 14 -3.76 -13.09 3.91
N GLU A 15 -3.49 -13.55 2.70
CA GLU A 15 -2.30 -13.17 1.94
C GLU A 15 -2.59 -11.97 1.02
N TYR A 16 -1.71 -10.98 1.11
CA TYR A 16 -1.76 -9.78 0.30
C TYR A 16 -0.46 -9.65 -0.47
N VAL A 17 -0.58 -9.20 -1.70
CA VAL A 17 0.57 -8.84 -2.52
C VAL A 17 0.80 -7.34 -2.48
N VAL A 18 2.05 -6.93 -2.27
CA VAL A 18 2.47 -5.54 -2.45
C VAL A 18 2.44 -5.21 -3.94
N SER A 19 1.46 -4.41 -4.33
CA SER A 19 1.25 -3.95 -5.71
C SER A 19 2.02 -2.66 -6.01
N CYS A 20 2.13 -1.76 -5.03
CA CYS A 20 2.83 -0.49 -5.16
C CYS A 20 3.52 -0.10 -3.86
N LYS A 21 4.64 0.62 -3.97
CA LYS A 21 5.36 1.23 -2.85
C LYS A 21 5.58 2.70 -3.16
N MET A 22 5.32 3.56 -2.19
CA MET A 22 5.48 5.00 -2.30
C MET A 22 6.23 5.52 -1.09
N ILE A 23 7.07 6.54 -1.31
CA ILE A 23 7.74 7.27 -0.22
C ILE A 23 7.27 8.71 -0.30
N HIS A 24 6.67 9.20 0.78
CA HIS A 24 6.22 10.58 0.90
C HIS A 24 6.63 11.12 2.26
N GLU A 25 7.32 12.26 2.28
CA GLU A 25 7.84 12.90 3.51
C GLU A 25 8.68 11.97 4.42
N GLY A 26 9.41 11.03 3.81
CA GLY A 26 10.24 10.06 4.53
C GLY A 26 9.49 8.84 5.07
N GLU A 27 8.16 8.84 4.97
CA GLU A 27 7.31 7.72 5.35
C GLU A 27 7.06 6.79 4.14
N LYS A 28 6.99 5.49 4.39
CA LYS A 28 6.82 4.45 3.35
C LYS A 28 5.39 3.97 3.35
N TYR A 29 4.70 4.12 2.23
CA TYR A 29 3.35 3.63 2.03
C TYR A 29 3.36 2.45 1.06
N ILE A 30 2.50 1.47 1.30
CA ILE A 30 2.36 0.30 0.44
C ILE A 30 0.89 0.09 0.07
N TYR A 31 0.67 -0.34 -1.16
CA TYR A 31 -0.63 -0.74 -1.67
C TYR A 31 -0.68 -2.26 -1.76
N LEU A 32 -1.66 -2.86 -1.10
CA LEU A 32 -1.83 -4.29 -0.91
C LEU A 32 -3.07 -4.76 -1.62
N VAL A 33 -2.97 -5.86 -2.35
CA VAL A 33 -4.11 -6.50 -3.02
C VAL A 33 -4.23 -7.93 -2.50
N ASN A 34 -5.41 -8.30 -2.01
CA ASN A 34 -5.67 -9.66 -1.55
C ASN A 34 -5.46 -10.66 -2.69
N MET A 35 -4.75 -11.76 -2.41
CA MET A 35 -4.38 -12.74 -3.44
C MET A 35 -5.50 -13.73 -3.80
N GLU A 36 -6.50 -13.89 -2.96
CA GLU A 36 -7.62 -14.82 -3.18
C GLU A 36 -8.59 -14.30 -4.22
N ASP A 37 -9.04 -13.04 -4.08
CA ASP A 37 -10.09 -12.46 -4.91
C ASP A 37 -9.72 -11.13 -5.57
N ASN A 38 -8.61 -10.50 -5.18
CA ASN A 38 -8.19 -9.15 -5.61
C ASN A 38 -9.22 -8.04 -5.33
N THR A 39 -10.22 -8.29 -4.48
CA THR A 39 -11.28 -7.33 -4.16
C THR A 39 -10.99 -6.57 -2.88
N ASP A 40 -10.33 -7.20 -1.90
CA ASP A 40 -9.85 -6.54 -0.70
C ASP A 40 -8.50 -5.86 -0.98
N VAL A 41 -8.53 -4.54 -0.99
CA VAL A 41 -7.40 -3.69 -1.32
C VAL A 41 -7.13 -2.75 -0.15
N ARG A 42 -5.87 -2.70 0.29
CA ARG A 42 -5.48 -1.92 1.48
C ARG A 42 -4.33 -1.00 1.15
N PHE A 43 -4.39 0.21 1.68
CA PHE A 43 -3.27 1.12 1.70
C PHE A 43 -2.73 1.20 3.11
N CYS A 44 -1.42 1.10 3.27
CA CYS A 44 -0.81 0.95 4.58
C CYS A 44 0.42 1.83 4.74
N LEU A 45 0.61 2.35 5.95
CA LEU A 45 1.89 2.89 6.39
C LEU A 45 2.78 1.72 6.82
N TYR A 46 3.95 1.59 6.21
CA TYR A 46 4.90 0.53 6.47
C TYR A 46 6.15 1.08 7.17
N LYS A 47 6.37 0.68 8.42
CA LYS A 47 7.46 1.16 9.26
C LYS A 47 8.14 0.00 9.95
N ASP A 48 9.47 0.03 9.97
CA ASP A 48 10.30 -0.96 10.68
C ASP A 48 9.96 -2.43 10.39
N GLY A 49 9.64 -2.73 9.12
CA GLY A 49 9.36 -4.09 8.69
C GLY A 49 7.91 -4.54 8.90
N ARG A 50 7.01 -3.66 9.36
CA ARG A 50 5.63 -3.99 9.74
C ARG A 50 4.64 -2.97 9.21
N ILE A 51 3.38 -3.39 9.10
CA ILE A 51 2.27 -2.46 8.88
C ILE A 51 1.99 -1.74 10.20
N PHE A 52 2.11 -0.42 10.17
CA PHE A 52 1.84 0.43 11.32
C PHE A 52 0.38 0.87 11.34
N GLU A 53 -0.17 1.22 10.18
CA GLU A 53 -1.53 1.72 10.02
C GLU A 53 -2.12 1.28 8.67
N THR A 54 -3.43 1.06 8.64
CA THR A 54 -4.23 0.80 7.43
C THR A 54 -5.21 1.95 7.25
N PHE A 55 -5.28 2.49 6.04
CA PHE A 55 -6.13 3.62 5.72
C PHE A 55 -7.41 3.16 5.01
N ASP A 56 -8.52 3.85 5.26
CA ASP A 56 -9.74 3.70 4.46
C ASP A 56 -9.62 4.39 3.10
N GLN A 57 -10.54 4.09 2.19
CA GLN A 57 -10.51 4.61 0.82
C GLN A 57 -10.55 6.14 0.76
N GLU A 58 -11.33 6.80 1.63
CA GLU A 58 -11.46 8.26 1.65
C GLU A 58 -10.13 8.93 2.01
N THR A 59 -9.44 8.40 3.01
CA THR A 59 -8.11 8.88 3.43
C THR A 59 -7.08 8.66 2.33
N VAL A 60 -7.14 7.53 1.63
CA VAL A 60 -6.25 7.23 0.49
C VAL A 60 -6.46 8.23 -0.64
N ASP A 61 -7.70 8.50 -1.02
CA ASP A 61 -8.02 9.42 -2.09
C ASP A 61 -7.53 10.84 -1.76
N ALA A 62 -7.70 11.29 -0.51
CA ALA A 62 -7.19 12.57 -0.04
C ALA A 62 -5.66 12.65 -0.12
N LEU A 63 -4.95 11.60 0.33
CA LEU A 63 -3.49 11.52 0.27
C LEU A 63 -2.98 11.53 -1.17
N LEU A 64 -3.59 10.76 -2.07
CA LEU A 64 -3.20 10.70 -3.48
C LEU A 64 -3.40 12.06 -4.17
N ILE A 65 -4.48 12.79 -3.84
CA ILE A 65 -4.70 14.15 -4.36
C ILE A 65 -3.61 15.10 -3.88
N GLN A 66 -3.28 15.09 -2.58
CA GLN A 66 -2.22 15.95 -2.03
C GLN A 66 -0.86 15.66 -2.68
N ILE A 67 -0.52 14.38 -2.85
CA ILE A 67 0.73 13.96 -3.47
C ILE A 67 0.77 14.40 -4.94
N ALA A 68 -0.32 14.23 -5.69
CA ALA A 68 -0.39 14.66 -7.08
C ALA A 68 -0.23 16.20 -7.24
N GLN A 69 -0.69 16.99 -6.27
CA GLN A 69 -0.55 18.44 -6.28
C GLN A 69 0.88 18.92 -5.95
N ASN A 70 1.64 18.16 -5.16
CA ASN A 70 3.00 18.51 -4.73
C ASN A 70 4.11 18.13 -5.74
N VAL A 71 3.75 17.60 -6.92
CA VAL A 71 4.70 17.20 -7.98
C VAL A 71 4.80 18.26 -9.10
N GLN A 72 4.29 19.49 -8.88
CA GLN A 72 4.41 20.63 -9.81
C GLN A 72 5.66 21.48 -9.60
#